data_AF-A0A9E3DF74-F1
#
_entry.id   AF-A0A9E3DF74-F1
#
_cell.length_a   1.000
_cell.length_b   1.000
_cell.length_c   1.000
_cell.angle_alpha   90.00
_cell.angle_beta   90.00
_cell.angle_gamma   90.00
#
_symmetry.space_group_name_H-M   'P 1'
#
loop_
_entity.id
_entity.type
_entity.pdbx_description
1 polymer ?
#
loop_
_entity_poly.entity_id
_entity_poly.type
_entity_poly.pdbx_seq_one_letter_code
_entity_poly.pdbx_strand_id
1 'polypeptide(L)'
;NKKLGTLSSNGSPLLALMSLASQNTDVDAPDVKSMFQPVQAVVPSNLGDHYIGPSNQAYMSALLKLQGTVEQASSAPQLNDTVAAPTLSAAQDAKTTTGQMAQTFNPDKDSDAGVRVDAKTRQLLEDPITNVTALLKGLGPAELNAKGKALCVPWNAMMAKYPFNPASKTDATIAEVNAIFHKPDGALWAFYDANLQKYLVKQGSNYVAAPDAAVKLTEGFVRFFNRSAAFVDAMYQGNTPDPHINYTLKPLASEGIKAVKIELDGQQLTYAGGDAPAKALVWQGSGTHEVRTSAKLGDLELSWGSYDGLWAVYRFFARADKWEPAGGTASTLEWFVRIGSDVNTPITGTTPSIKVQLDMAGAPPVFQKGYLSQLTCVASVATQ
;
A
#
# COMPACT_ATOMS: atom_id res chain seq x y z
N ASN A 1 -14.30 -30.71 -0.90
CA ASN A 1 -15.51 -31.26 -1.54
C ASN A 1 -16.25 -32.28 -0.65
N LYS A 2 -15.70 -33.48 -0.35
CA LYS A 2 -16.41 -34.55 0.40
C LYS A 2 -17.20 -34.11 1.65
N LYS A 3 -16.61 -33.27 2.52
CA LYS A 3 -17.29 -32.78 3.75
C LYS A 3 -18.51 -31.92 3.46
N LEU A 4 -18.41 -30.99 2.50
CA LEU A 4 -19.52 -30.13 2.11
C LEU A 4 -20.64 -30.93 1.45
N GLY A 5 -20.28 -31.91 0.59
CA GLY A 5 -21.23 -32.84 -0.01
C GLY A 5 -21.99 -33.69 1.00
N THR A 6 -21.36 -34.10 2.11
CA THR A 6 -22.07 -34.77 3.21
C THR A 6 -23.05 -33.83 3.91
N LEU A 7 -22.65 -32.57 4.17
CA LEU A 7 -23.48 -31.57 4.85
C LEU A 7 -24.64 -31.04 3.99
N SER A 8 -24.52 -31.06 2.66
CA SER A 8 -25.58 -30.67 1.71
C SER A 8 -26.49 -31.83 1.29
N SER A 9 -26.23 -33.05 1.76
CA SER A 9 -27.02 -34.25 1.42
C SER A 9 -28.31 -34.38 2.24
N ASN A 10 -29.20 -35.29 1.82
CA ASN A 10 -30.38 -35.69 2.59
C ASN A 10 -30.03 -36.34 3.95
N GLY A 11 -28.82 -36.87 4.11
CA GLY A 11 -28.28 -37.40 5.36
C GLY A 11 -27.38 -36.42 6.12
N SER A 12 -27.62 -35.10 5.99
CA SER A 12 -26.78 -34.07 6.62
C SER A 12 -26.64 -34.31 8.13
N PRO A 13 -25.43 -34.58 8.65
CA PRO A 13 -25.23 -34.83 10.08
C PRO A 13 -25.53 -33.58 10.93
N LEU A 14 -25.44 -32.39 10.34
CA LEU A 14 -25.83 -31.14 10.99
C LEU A 14 -27.34 -31.06 11.19
N LEU A 15 -28.12 -31.36 10.15
CA LEU A 15 -29.58 -31.39 10.27
C LEU A 15 -30.07 -32.57 11.12
N ALA A 16 -29.37 -33.71 11.10
CA ALA A 16 -29.66 -34.83 11.99
C ALA A 16 -29.43 -34.45 13.46
N LEU A 17 -28.34 -33.76 13.78
CA LEU A 17 -28.07 -33.21 15.12
C LEU A 17 -29.19 -32.24 15.55
N MET A 18 -29.61 -31.35 14.65
CA MET A 18 -30.70 -30.40 14.91
C MET A 18 -32.04 -31.13 15.10
N SER A 19 -32.35 -32.15 14.29
CA SER A 19 -33.55 -32.97 14.44
C SER A 19 -33.60 -33.66 15.79
N LEU A 20 -32.49 -34.29 16.21
CA LEU A 20 -32.38 -34.94 17.50
C LEU A 20 -32.62 -33.94 18.64
N ALA A 21 -32.00 -32.76 18.57
CA ALA A 21 -32.21 -31.70 19.55
C ALA A 21 -33.67 -31.22 19.55
N SER A 22 -34.29 -30.98 18.40
CA SER A 22 -35.69 -30.56 18.30
C SER A 22 -36.66 -31.60 18.90
N GLN A 23 -36.47 -32.88 18.61
CA GLN A 23 -37.31 -33.96 19.13
C GLN A 23 -37.22 -34.09 20.65
N ASN A 24 -36.05 -33.80 21.24
CA ASN A 24 -35.83 -33.92 22.68
C ASN A 24 -36.08 -32.62 23.46
N THR A 25 -36.33 -31.50 22.77
CA THR A 25 -36.54 -30.18 23.40
C THR A 25 -37.91 -29.57 23.10
N ASP A 26 -38.66 -30.12 22.15
CA ASP A 26 -40.09 -29.87 21.95
C ASP A 26 -40.92 -30.66 22.96
N VAL A 27 -40.75 -30.28 24.23
CA VAL A 27 -41.37 -30.94 25.40
C VAL A 27 -42.38 -30.02 26.08
N ASP A 28 -43.21 -30.58 26.97
CA ASP A 28 -44.17 -29.85 27.81
C ASP A 28 -43.49 -29.06 28.95
N ALA A 29 -42.37 -28.39 28.64
CA ALA A 29 -41.64 -27.47 29.50
C ALA A 29 -41.36 -26.16 28.72
N PRO A 30 -42.18 -25.10 28.93
CA PRO A 30 -42.14 -23.88 28.11
C PRO A 30 -40.77 -23.20 28.04
N ASP A 31 -40.03 -23.17 29.14
CA ASP A 31 -38.72 -22.51 29.19
C ASP A 31 -37.68 -23.24 28.33
N VAL A 32 -37.65 -24.57 28.41
CA VAL A 32 -36.77 -25.43 27.59
C VAL A 32 -37.14 -25.31 26.12
N LYS A 33 -38.43 -25.42 25.81
CA LYS A 33 -38.93 -25.32 24.43
C LYS A 33 -38.61 -23.96 23.82
N SER A 34 -38.76 -22.88 24.58
CA SER A 34 -38.45 -21.52 24.14
C SER A 34 -36.94 -21.31 23.90
N MET A 35 -36.09 -21.83 24.78
CA MET A 35 -34.62 -21.73 24.66
C MET A 35 -34.09 -22.44 23.40
N PHE A 36 -34.65 -23.59 23.05
CA PHE A 36 -34.27 -24.39 21.88
C PHE A 36 -35.06 -24.07 20.61
N GLN A 37 -35.92 -23.04 20.63
CA GLN A 37 -36.68 -22.59 19.47
C GLN A 37 -35.81 -22.37 18.22
N PRO A 38 -34.57 -21.82 18.28
CA PRO A 38 -33.73 -21.68 17.10
C PRO A 38 -33.46 -23.00 16.38
N VAL A 39 -33.23 -24.09 17.13
CA VAL A 39 -32.98 -25.41 16.55
C VAL A 39 -34.25 -26.00 15.94
N GLN A 40 -35.39 -25.82 16.63
CA GLN A 40 -36.72 -26.23 16.17
C GLN A 40 -37.17 -25.45 14.93
N ALA A 41 -36.75 -24.19 14.78
CA ALA A 41 -37.02 -23.37 13.62
C ALA A 41 -36.25 -23.84 12.38
N VAL A 42 -35.06 -24.43 12.55
CA VAL A 42 -34.28 -25.00 11.44
C VAL A 42 -34.84 -26.37 11.04
N VAL A 43 -34.98 -27.28 12.00
CA VAL A 43 -35.52 -28.63 11.78
C VAL A 43 -36.67 -28.88 12.76
N PRO A 44 -37.92 -28.72 12.33
CA PRO A 44 -39.09 -29.04 13.14
C PRO A 44 -39.09 -30.50 13.65
N SER A 45 -39.60 -30.71 14.87
CA SER A 45 -39.67 -32.01 15.55
C SER A 45 -40.52 -33.06 14.80
N ASN A 46 -41.44 -32.62 13.96
CA ASN A 46 -42.39 -33.46 13.23
C ASN A 46 -41.87 -34.05 11.92
N LEU A 47 -40.61 -33.79 11.55
CA LEU A 47 -40.04 -34.21 10.28
C LEU A 47 -39.56 -35.69 10.25
N GLY A 48 -39.51 -36.38 11.40
CA GLY A 48 -39.06 -37.77 11.48
C GLY A 48 -37.66 -37.96 10.88
N ASP A 49 -37.49 -38.99 10.05
CA ASP A 49 -36.21 -39.31 9.37
C ASP A 49 -35.92 -38.43 8.15
N HIS A 50 -36.81 -37.49 7.81
CA HIS A 50 -36.66 -36.58 6.67
C HIS A 50 -36.28 -35.16 7.11
N TYR A 51 -34.99 -34.93 7.37
CA TYR A 51 -34.51 -33.66 7.97
C TYR A 51 -34.66 -32.40 7.10
N ILE A 52 -35.00 -32.54 5.82
CA ILE A 52 -35.17 -31.41 4.90
C ILE A 52 -36.65 -31.09 4.77
N GLY A 53 -37.02 -29.85 5.09
CA GLY A 53 -38.39 -29.36 5.02
C GLY A 53 -38.45 -27.89 4.59
N PRO A 54 -39.65 -27.30 4.52
CA PRO A 54 -39.82 -25.91 4.07
C PRO A 54 -38.97 -24.89 4.85
N SER A 55 -38.73 -25.13 6.13
CA SER A 55 -37.95 -24.26 7.02
C SER A 55 -36.47 -24.12 6.64
N ASN A 56 -35.86 -25.18 6.07
CA ASN A 56 -34.43 -25.22 5.76
C ASN A 56 -34.12 -25.46 4.28
N GLN A 57 -35.14 -25.57 3.43
CA GLN A 57 -35.00 -25.84 2.00
C GLN A 57 -34.10 -24.82 1.29
N ALA A 58 -34.24 -23.53 1.60
CA ALA A 58 -33.42 -22.48 1.01
C ALA A 58 -31.94 -22.61 1.40
N TYR A 59 -31.65 -22.92 2.66
CA TYR A 59 -30.29 -23.17 3.15
C TYR A 59 -29.64 -24.38 2.45
N MET A 60 -30.37 -25.49 2.36
CA MET A 60 -29.87 -26.70 1.69
C MET A 60 -29.63 -26.45 0.19
N SER A 61 -30.50 -25.69 -0.47
CA SER A 61 -30.31 -25.29 -1.87
C SER A 61 -29.07 -24.41 -2.06
N ALA A 62 -28.82 -23.49 -1.13
CA ALA A 62 -27.62 -22.65 -1.15
C ALA A 62 -26.34 -23.45 -0.90
N LEU A 63 -26.37 -24.44 0.01
CA LEU A 63 -25.24 -25.34 0.24
C LEU A 63 -24.96 -26.25 -0.97
N LEU A 64 -25.99 -26.73 -1.67
CA LEU A 64 -25.83 -27.51 -2.91
C LEU A 64 -25.22 -26.66 -4.03
N LYS A 65 -25.66 -25.41 -4.18
CA LYS A 65 -25.06 -24.45 -5.12
C LYS A 65 -23.58 -24.21 -4.78
N LEU A 66 -23.28 -23.98 -3.51
CA LEU A 66 -21.91 -23.80 -3.02
C LEU A 66 -21.04 -25.04 -3.24
N GLN A 67 -21.61 -26.24 -3.02
CA GLN A 67 -20.92 -27.47 -3.35
C GLN A 67 -20.54 -27.50 -4.83
N GLY A 68 -21.50 -27.30 -5.73
CA GLY A 68 -21.27 -27.32 -7.17
C GLY A 68 -20.14 -26.38 -7.62
N THR A 69 -20.10 -25.16 -7.09
CA THR A 69 -19.03 -24.20 -7.42
C THR A 69 -17.68 -24.61 -6.83
N VAL A 70 -17.64 -25.21 -5.62
CA VAL A 70 -16.42 -25.81 -5.06
C VAL A 70 -15.93 -26.97 -5.93
N GLU A 71 -16.81 -27.82 -6.48
CA GLU A 71 -16.40 -28.93 -7.34
C GLU A 71 -15.77 -28.42 -8.63
N GLN A 72 -16.39 -27.41 -9.25
CA GLN A 72 -15.86 -26.72 -10.42
C GLN A 72 -14.49 -26.10 -10.14
N ALA A 73 -14.35 -25.39 -9.01
CA ALA A 73 -13.09 -24.80 -8.61
C ALA A 73 -12.00 -25.84 -8.33
N SER A 74 -12.36 -26.97 -7.73
CA SER A 74 -11.44 -28.07 -7.43
C SER A 74 -11.01 -28.87 -8.67
N SER A 75 -11.79 -28.80 -9.75
CA SER A 75 -11.50 -29.50 -11.01
C SER A 75 -10.71 -28.63 -11.98
N ALA A 76 -10.49 -27.36 -11.66
CA ALA A 76 -9.72 -26.46 -12.48
C ALA A 76 -8.20 -26.79 -12.42
N PRO A 77 -7.46 -26.67 -13.53
CA PRO A 77 -6.01 -26.91 -13.56
C PRO A 77 -5.21 -26.00 -12.61
N GLN A 78 -5.72 -24.79 -12.35
CA GLN A 78 -5.12 -23.82 -11.44
C GLN A 78 -6.22 -23.01 -10.73
N LEU A 79 -6.10 -22.86 -9.41
CA LEU A 79 -6.96 -21.95 -8.66
C LEU A 79 -6.53 -20.49 -8.91
N ASN A 80 -7.47 -19.67 -9.38
CA ASN A 80 -7.30 -18.24 -9.63
C ASN A 80 -8.63 -17.52 -9.35
N ASP A 81 -8.64 -16.19 -9.45
CA ASP A 81 -9.83 -15.40 -9.13
C ASP A 81 -11.05 -15.74 -10.00
N THR A 82 -10.86 -16.00 -11.31
CA THR A 82 -11.96 -16.37 -12.22
C THR A 82 -12.62 -17.68 -11.79
N VAL A 83 -11.80 -18.65 -11.38
CA VAL A 83 -12.25 -19.96 -10.91
C VAL A 83 -12.87 -19.85 -9.50
N ALA A 84 -12.36 -18.96 -8.65
CA ALA A 84 -12.82 -18.78 -7.27
C ALA A 84 -14.07 -17.90 -7.15
N ALA A 85 -14.29 -16.94 -8.06
CA ALA A 85 -15.38 -15.96 -7.98
C ALA A 85 -16.79 -16.58 -7.87
N PRO A 86 -17.15 -17.61 -8.67
CA PRO A 86 -18.43 -18.29 -8.51
C PRO A 86 -18.60 -18.92 -7.11
N THR A 87 -17.51 -19.43 -6.54
CA THR A 87 -17.51 -20.05 -5.21
C THR A 87 -17.65 -19.00 -4.11
N LEU A 88 -16.97 -17.86 -4.23
CA LEU A 88 -17.11 -16.74 -3.31
C LEU A 88 -18.53 -16.16 -3.34
N SER A 89 -19.12 -15.99 -4.52
CA SER A 89 -20.50 -15.53 -4.68
C SER A 89 -21.49 -16.52 -4.08
N ALA A 90 -21.35 -17.83 -4.36
CA ALA A 90 -22.22 -18.84 -3.78
C ALA A 90 -22.10 -18.91 -2.24
N ALA A 91 -20.91 -18.67 -1.69
CA ALA A 91 -20.71 -18.62 -0.24
C ALA A 91 -21.39 -17.39 0.39
N GLN A 92 -21.31 -16.24 -0.27
CA GLN A 92 -22.00 -15.01 0.17
C GLN A 92 -23.52 -15.16 0.13
N ASP A 93 -24.06 -15.78 -0.93
CA ASP A 93 -25.48 -16.10 -1.03
C ASP A 93 -25.92 -17.02 0.12
N ALA A 94 -25.17 -18.11 0.36
CA ALA A 94 -25.47 -19.06 1.44
C ALA A 94 -25.42 -18.41 2.82
N LYS A 95 -24.48 -17.48 3.05
CA LYS A 95 -24.40 -16.72 4.31
C LYS A 95 -25.60 -15.79 4.46
N THR A 96 -26.03 -15.13 3.39
CA THR A 96 -27.24 -14.30 3.40
C THR A 96 -28.49 -15.12 3.71
N THR A 97 -28.65 -16.28 3.08
CA THR A 97 -29.75 -17.22 3.36
C THR A 97 -29.75 -17.68 4.81
N THR A 98 -28.58 -18.00 5.36
CA THR A 98 -28.43 -18.38 6.78
C THR A 98 -28.82 -17.22 7.69
N GLY A 99 -28.42 -15.99 7.34
CA GLY A 99 -28.81 -14.78 8.06
C GLY A 99 -30.31 -14.51 8.05
N GLN A 100 -30.99 -14.73 6.90
CA GLN A 100 -32.44 -14.62 6.78
C GLN A 100 -33.17 -15.66 7.63
N MET A 101 -32.71 -16.91 7.62
CA MET A 101 -33.24 -17.94 8.51
C MET A 101 -33.09 -17.56 9.98
N ALA A 102 -31.92 -17.05 10.37
CA ALA A 102 -31.65 -16.62 11.73
C ALA A 102 -32.53 -15.44 12.20
N GLN A 103 -33.20 -14.70 11.30
CA GLN A 103 -34.19 -13.68 11.69
C GLN A 103 -35.44 -14.28 12.34
N THR A 104 -35.68 -15.59 12.14
CA THR A 104 -36.79 -16.33 12.77
C THR A 104 -36.43 -16.88 14.16
N PHE A 105 -35.17 -16.73 14.59
CA PHE A 105 -34.70 -17.22 15.88
C PHE A 105 -35.10 -16.23 16.97
N ASN A 106 -35.70 -16.75 18.04
CA ASN A 106 -35.95 -15.96 19.23
C ASN A 106 -34.60 -15.56 19.85
N PRO A 107 -34.37 -14.25 20.09
CA PRO A 107 -33.18 -13.82 20.81
C PRO A 107 -33.25 -14.42 22.22
N ASP A 108 -32.22 -15.18 22.57
CA ASP A 108 -32.08 -15.68 23.92
C ASP A 108 -31.93 -14.48 24.88
N LYS A 109 -32.83 -14.43 25.87
CA LYS A 109 -33.01 -13.29 26.79
C LYS A 109 -32.16 -13.43 28.04
N ASP A 110 -31.55 -14.60 28.26
CA ASP A 110 -30.79 -14.89 29.47
C ASP A 110 -29.29 -14.80 29.18
N SER A 111 -28.72 -13.61 29.38
CA SER A 111 -27.30 -13.35 29.12
C SER A 111 -26.35 -13.99 30.14
N ASP A 112 -26.87 -14.54 31.25
CA ASP A 112 -26.08 -15.00 32.40
C ASP A 112 -25.60 -16.46 32.29
N ALA A 113 -26.13 -17.27 31.37
CA ALA A 113 -25.80 -18.70 31.25
C ALA A 113 -24.67 -19.06 30.25
N GLY A 114 -24.01 -18.06 29.65
CA GLY A 114 -22.77 -18.24 28.87
C GLY A 114 -22.89 -18.93 27.50
N VAL A 115 -24.02 -19.56 27.14
CA VAL A 115 -24.24 -20.15 25.80
C VAL A 115 -25.59 -19.73 25.23
N ARG A 116 -25.51 -18.81 24.26
CA ARG A 116 -26.62 -18.30 23.45
C ARG A 116 -26.99 -19.32 22.38
N VAL A 117 -28.11 -20.04 22.55
CA VAL A 117 -28.52 -21.13 21.63
C VAL A 117 -28.81 -20.60 20.24
N ASP A 118 -29.36 -19.39 20.12
CA ASP A 118 -29.56 -18.66 18.87
C ASP A 118 -28.23 -18.41 18.13
N ALA A 119 -27.24 -17.86 18.83
CA ALA A 119 -25.93 -17.59 18.28
C ALA A 119 -25.20 -18.88 17.89
N LYS A 120 -25.31 -19.93 18.72
CA LYS A 120 -24.65 -21.21 18.44
C LYS A 120 -25.28 -21.94 17.26
N THR A 121 -26.61 -21.92 17.14
CA THR A 121 -27.33 -22.51 16.01
C THR A 121 -26.93 -21.82 14.72
N ARG A 122 -26.91 -20.48 14.71
CA ARG A 122 -26.44 -19.70 13.57
C ARG A 122 -24.99 -20.02 13.22
N GLN A 123 -24.10 -20.09 14.21
CA GLN A 123 -22.69 -20.42 13.99
C GLN A 123 -22.55 -21.79 13.30
N LEU A 124 -23.22 -22.82 13.80
CA LEU A 124 -23.15 -24.17 13.22
C LEU A 124 -23.63 -24.20 11.76
N LEU A 125 -24.62 -23.38 11.40
CA LEU A 125 -25.09 -23.24 10.01
C LEU A 125 -24.09 -22.47 9.13
N GLU A 126 -23.40 -21.47 9.68
CA GLU A 126 -22.40 -20.65 8.96
C GLU A 126 -21.03 -21.33 8.84
N ASP A 127 -20.68 -22.25 9.74
CA ASP A 127 -19.39 -22.96 9.77
C ASP A 127 -19.03 -23.65 8.44
N PRO A 128 -19.89 -24.44 7.78
CA PRO A 128 -19.55 -25.05 6.49
C PRO A 128 -19.27 -24.01 5.39
N ILE A 129 -19.97 -22.88 5.41
CA ILE A 129 -19.81 -21.79 4.43
C ILE A 129 -18.48 -21.07 4.68
N THR A 130 -18.18 -20.78 5.95
CA THR A 130 -16.97 -20.06 6.36
C THR A 130 -15.70 -20.89 6.13
N ASN A 131 -15.79 -22.22 6.27
CA ASN A 131 -14.68 -23.10 5.94
C ASN A 131 -14.34 -23.10 4.44
N VAL A 132 -15.33 -22.96 3.56
CA VAL A 132 -15.09 -22.84 2.11
C VAL A 132 -14.42 -21.51 1.77
N THR A 133 -14.90 -20.40 2.33
CA THR A 133 -14.27 -19.09 2.10
C THR A 133 -12.86 -19.03 2.67
N ALA A 134 -12.59 -19.72 3.78
CA ALA A 134 -11.24 -19.86 4.32
C ALA A 134 -10.27 -20.58 3.38
N LEU A 135 -10.73 -21.55 2.59
CA LEU A 135 -9.91 -22.26 1.59
C LEU A 135 -9.60 -21.41 0.36
N LEU A 136 -10.37 -20.34 0.12
CA LEU A 136 -10.18 -19.38 -0.96
C LEU A 136 -9.50 -18.08 -0.48
N LYS A 137 -9.07 -18.03 0.79
CA LYS A 137 -8.30 -16.89 1.33
C LYS A 137 -7.04 -16.69 0.48
N GLY A 138 -6.83 -15.46 0.03
CA GLY A 138 -5.73 -15.10 -0.88
C GLY A 138 -6.18 -14.56 -2.24
N LEU A 139 -7.48 -14.63 -2.55
CA LEU A 139 -8.04 -14.31 -3.87
C LEU A 139 -9.05 -13.15 -3.80
N GLY A 140 -9.10 -12.34 -4.86
CA GLY A 140 -10.06 -11.25 -5.05
C GLY A 140 -9.65 -9.86 -4.51
N PRO A 141 -10.46 -8.82 -4.80
CA PRO A 141 -10.12 -7.42 -4.53
C PRO A 141 -9.93 -7.07 -3.05
N ALA A 142 -10.73 -7.68 -2.15
CA ALA A 142 -10.69 -7.38 -0.72
C ALA A 142 -9.36 -7.80 -0.08
N GLU A 143 -8.84 -8.96 -0.44
CA GLU A 143 -7.54 -9.45 0.02
C GLU A 143 -6.42 -8.56 -0.52
N LEU A 144 -6.46 -8.22 -1.80
CA LEU A 144 -5.45 -7.38 -2.42
C LEU A 144 -5.41 -5.97 -1.76
N ASN A 145 -6.58 -5.44 -1.41
CA ASN A 145 -6.71 -4.21 -0.62
C ASN A 145 -6.20 -4.35 0.82
N ALA A 146 -6.40 -5.50 1.48
CA ALA A 146 -5.84 -5.74 2.81
C ALA A 146 -4.31 -5.79 2.78
N LYS A 147 -3.72 -6.46 1.78
CA LYS A 147 -2.27 -6.47 1.58
C LYS A 147 -1.71 -5.09 1.20
N GLY A 148 -2.45 -4.31 0.41
CA GLY A 148 -2.12 -2.91 0.15
C GLY A 148 -2.09 -2.04 1.41
N LYS A 149 -3.06 -2.23 2.32
CA LYS A 149 -3.04 -1.56 3.64
C LYS A 149 -1.81 -1.95 4.45
N ALA A 150 -1.43 -3.23 4.44
CA ALA A 150 -0.25 -3.72 5.15
C ALA A 150 1.05 -3.10 4.59
N LEU A 151 1.18 -3.00 3.25
CA LEU A 151 2.30 -2.29 2.60
C LEU A 151 2.40 -0.83 3.07
N CYS A 152 1.27 -0.14 3.22
CA CYS A 152 1.27 1.27 3.60
C CYS A 152 1.73 1.53 5.05
N VAL A 153 1.77 0.53 5.93
CA VAL A 153 2.21 0.72 7.33
C VAL A 153 3.68 1.15 7.42
N PRO A 154 4.67 0.35 6.97
CA PRO A 154 6.07 0.77 6.99
C PRO A 154 6.32 1.95 6.03
N TRP A 155 5.56 2.04 4.94
CA TRP A 155 5.66 3.15 4.00
C TRP A 155 5.36 4.50 4.66
N ASN A 156 4.25 4.59 5.41
CA ASN A 156 3.84 5.82 6.07
C ASN A 156 4.82 6.22 7.19
N ALA A 157 5.46 5.25 7.86
CA ALA A 157 6.49 5.52 8.85
C ALA A 157 7.71 6.22 8.22
N MET A 158 8.17 5.76 7.06
CA MET A 158 9.23 6.43 6.28
C MET A 158 8.75 7.79 5.77
N MET A 159 7.54 7.90 5.24
CA MET A 159 6.98 9.15 4.71
C MET A 159 6.85 10.26 5.76
N ALA A 160 6.80 9.93 7.05
CA ALA A 160 6.74 10.91 8.13
C ALA A 160 8.09 11.64 8.40
N LYS A 161 9.18 11.16 7.80
CA LYS A 161 10.55 11.63 8.02
C LYS A 161 11.08 12.45 6.85
N TYR A 162 12.09 13.28 7.10
CA TYR A 162 12.80 14.01 6.06
C TYR A 162 13.61 12.99 5.21
N PRO A 163 13.64 13.07 3.87
CA PRO A 163 13.15 14.16 3.01
C PRO A 163 11.73 13.97 2.48
N PHE A 164 11.06 12.85 2.78
CA PHE A 164 9.70 12.56 2.31
C PHE A 164 8.66 13.52 2.90
N ASN A 165 8.85 13.93 4.15
CA ASN A 165 8.16 15.03 4.80
C ASN A 165 9.14 16.20 5.03
N PRO A 166 9.07 17.27 4.21
CA PRO A 166 9.94 18.44 4.33
C PRO A 166 9.87 19.18 5.67
N ALA A 167 8.78 19.00 6.42
CA ALA A 167 8.59 19.62 7.73
C ALA A 167 9.18 18.78 8.89
N SER A 168 9.62 17.55 8.61
CA SER A 168 10.14 16.66 9.64
C SER A 168 11.53 17.09 10.12
N LYS A 169 11.74 17.01 11.44
CA LYS A 169 13.04 17.20 12.08
C LYS A 169 13.84 15.89 12.19
N THR A 170 13.20 14.77 11.89
CA THR A 170 13.80 13.44 11.94
C THR A 170 14.11 12.98 10.53
N ASP A 171 15.33 12.56 10.30
CA ASP A 171 15.79 12.05 9.01
C ASP A 171 15.42 10.57 8.86
N ALA A 172 14.96 10.19 7.67
CA ALA A 172 14.79 8.80 7.27
C ALA A 172 16.18 8.16 7.17
N THR A 173 16.34 6.96 7.71
CA THR A 173 17.62 6.23 7.56
C THR A 173 17.68 5.51 6.22
N ILE A 174 18.87 5.20 5.73
CA ILE A 174 19.03 4.35 4.52
C ILE A 174 18.35 2.99 4.71
N ALA A 175 18.43 2.41 5.92
CA ALA A 175 17.73 1.15 6.22
C ALA A 175 16.21 1.26 6.04
N GLU A 176 15.59 2.37 6.45
CA GLU A 176 14.14 2.59 6.25
C GLU A 176 13.78 2.80 4.78
N VAL A 177 14.64 3.49 4.02
CA VAL A 177 14.47 3.65 2.57
C VAL A 177 14.61 2.30 1.86
N ASN A 178 15.63 1.52 2.20
CA ASN A 178 15.89 0.20 1.62
C ASN A 178 14.76 -0.79 1.96
N ALA A 179 14.24 -0.76 3.20
CA ALA A 179 13.13 -1.62 3.62
C ALA A 179 11.87 -1.45 2.76
N ILE A 180 11.70 -0.31 2.10
CA ILE A 180 10.59 -0.06 1.17
C ILE A 180 10.99 -0.32 -0.29
N PHE A 181 12.13 0.23 -0.72
CA PHE A 181 12.43 0.43 -2.14
C PHE A 181 13.51 -0.49 -2.72
N HIS A 182 14.36 -1.10 -1.89
CA HIS A 182 15.47 -1.92 -2.37
C HIS A 182 14.94 -3.11 -3.18
N LYS A 183 15.63 -3.45 -4.28
CA LYS A 183 15.30 -4.63 -5.08
C LYS A 183 16.20 -5.80 -4.68
N PRO A 184 15.69 -7.03 -4.55
CA PRO A 184 14.29 -7.45 -4.80
C PRO A 184 13.40 -7.47 -3.55
N ASP A 185 13.96 -7.24 -2.37
CA ASP A 185 13.37 -7.60 -1.06
C ASP A 185 12.65 -6.47 -0.33
N GLY A 186 12.78 -5.22 -0.79
CA GLY A 186 12.01 -4.10 -0.27
C GLY A 186 10.50 -4.33 -0.41
N ALA A 187 9.73 -3.79 0.54
CA ALA A 187 8.30 -4.06 0.66
C ALA A 187 7.51 -3.82 -0.63
N LEU A 188 7.89 -2.83 -1.45
CA LEU A 188 7.27 -2.56 -2.74
C LEU A 188 7.39 -3.75 -3.71
N TRP A 189 8.60 -4.30 -3.83
CA TRP A 189 8.94 -5.35 -4.79
C TRP A 189 8.49 -6.73 -4.30
N ALA A 190 8.64 -7.00 -2.99
CA ALA A 190 8.04 -8.16 -2.36
C ALA A 190 6.52 -8.20 -2.57
N PHE A 191 5.83 -7.04 -2.46
CA PHE A 191 4.41 -6.96 -2.75
C PHE A 191 4.10 -7.20 -4.24
N TYR A 192 4.90 -6.62 -5.13
CA TYR A 192 4.75 -6.81 -6.58
C TYR A 192 4.87 -8.28 -6.99
N ASP A 193 5.96 -8.93 -6.57
CA ASP A 193 6.27 -10.31 -6.96
C ASP A 193 5.26 -11.30 -6.39
N ALA A 194 4.84 -11.13 -5.13
CA ALA A 194 3.92 -12.05 -4.49
C ALA A 194 2.46 -11.85 -4.92
N ASN A 195 2.04 -10.64 -5.33
CA ASN A 195 0.61 -10.32 -5.44
C ASN A 195 0.19 -9.59 -6.71
N LEU A 196 1.10 -8.89 -7.42
CA LEU A 196 0.70 -7.98 -8.50
C LEU A 196 1.06 -8.47 -9.90
N GLN A 197 2.04 -9.35 -10.09
CA GLN A 197 2.53 -9.72 -11.43
C GLN A 197 1.42 -10.12 -12.43
N LYS A 198 0.34 -10.76 -11.95
CA LYS A 198 -0.81 -11.17 -12.77
C LYS A 198 -1.76 -10.03 -13.14
N TYR A 199 -1.74 -8.94 -12.38
CA TYR A 199 -2.66 -7.80 -12.52
C TYR A 199 -1.95 -6.54 -13.01
N LEU A 200 -0.63 -6.46 -12.85
CA LEU A 200 0.20 -5.30 -13.15
C LEU A 200 1.44 -5.75 -13.93
N VAL A 201 1.41 -5.56 -15.25
CA VAL A 201 2.46 -6.03 -16.17
C VAL A 201 3.40 -4.89 -16.52
N LYS A 202 4.70 -5.19 -16.61
CA LYS A 202 5.70 -4.22 -17.05
C LYS A 202 5.66 -4.09 -18.58
N GLN A 203 5.47 -2.88 -19.07
CA GLN A 203 5.50 -2.50 -20.48
C GLN A 203 6.50 -1.35 -20.67
N GLY A 204 7.69 -1.68 -21.19
CA GLY A 204 8.81 -0.74 -21.27
C GLY A 204 9.25 -0.29 -19.87
N SER A 205 9.20 1.03 -19.63
CA SER A 205 9.52 1.64 -18.33
C SER A 205 8.31 1.72 -17.38
N ASN A 206 7.09 1.43 -17.86
CA ASN A 206 5.87 1.62 -17.10
C ASN A 206 5.25 0.28 -16.69
N TYR A 207 4.44 0.32 -15.65
CA TYR A 207 3.61 -0.78 -15.18
C TYR A 207 2.16 -0.48 -15.50
N VAL A 208 1.49 -1.37 -16.22
CA VAL A 208 0.10 -1.17 -16.65
C VAL A 208 -0.78 -2.29 -16.13
N ALA A 209 -2.05 -1.97 -15.86
CA ALA A 209 -3.01 -2.99 -15.49
C ALA A 209 -3.19 -4.00 -16.63
N ALA A 210 -3.23 -5.29 -16.30
CA ALA A 210 -3.49 -6.34 -17.27
C ALA A 210 -4.96 -6.24 -17.77
N PRO A 211 -5.19 -6.23 -19.10
CA PRO A 211 -6.50 -5.90 -19.68
C PRO A 211 -7.61 -6.89 -19.31
N ASP A 212 -7.27 -8.19 -19.24
CA ASP A 212 -8.22 -9.29 -18.97
C ASP A 212 -8.12 -9.82 -17.53
N ALA A 213 -7.58 -9.01 -16.62
CA ALA A 213 -7.43 -9.43 -15.24
C ALA A 213 -8.79 -9.53 -14.53
N ALA A 214 -9.01 -10.66 -13.85
CA ALA A 214 -10.21 -10.90 -13.06
C ALA A 214 -10.41 -9.87 -11.92
N VAL A 215 -9.31 -9.31 -11.42
CA VAL A 215 -9.30 -8.20 -10.46
C VAL A 215 -8.80 -6.94 -11.17
N LYS A 216 -9.62 -5.90 -11.17
CA LYS A 216 -9.27 -4.60 -11.75
C LYS A 216 -8.54 -3.75 -10.73
N LEU A 217 -7.32 -3.32 -11.07
CA LEU A 217 -6.55 -2.39 -10.26
C LEU A 217 -7.15 -0.99 -10.34
N THR A 218 -7.09 -0.25 -9.23
CA THR A 218 -7.49 1.16 -9.23
C THR A 218 -6.47 2.00 -10.00
N GLU A 219 -6.93 3.01 -10.72
CA GLU A 219 -6.03 3.93 -11.44
C GLU A 219 -5.07 4.66 -10.48
N GLY A 220 -5.57 5.01 -9.28
CA GLY A 220 -4.76 5.62 -8.24
C GLY A 220 -3.59 4.74 -7.79
N PHE A 221 -3.83 3.43 -7.64
CA PHE A 221 -2.79 2.47 -7.30
C PHE A 221 -1.75 2.32 -8.43
N VAL A 222 -2.19 2.22 -9.68
CA VAL A 222 -1.29 2.11 -10.84
C VAL A 222 -0.39 3.35 -10.95
N ARG A 223 -0.94 4.56 -10.79
CA ARG A 223 -0.14 5.80 -10.77
C ARG A 223 0.86 5.84 -9.62
N PHE A 224 0.44 5.42 -8.43
CA PHE A 224 1.32 5.30 -7.26
C PHE A 224 2.48 4.34 -7.55
N PHE A 225 2.21 3.15 -8.07
CA PHE A 225 3.23 2.15 -8.35
C PHE A 225 4.25 2.65 -9.38
N ASN A 226 3.80 3.26 -10.48
CA ASN A 226 4.68 3.81 -11.51
C ASN A 226 5.60 4.92 -10.97
N ARG A 227 5.07 5.85 -10.18
CA ARG A 227 5.87 6.92 -9.59
C ARG A 227 6.92 6.36 -8.62
N SER A 228 6.54 5.38 -7.81
CA SER A 228 7.46 4.69 -6.91
C SER A 228 8.52 3.92 -7.68
N ALA A 229 8.16 3.19 -8.73
CA ALA A 229 9.09 2.46 -9.57
C ALA A 229 10.10 3.38 -10.27
N ALA A 230 9.65 4.53 -10.81
CA ALA A 230 10.52 5.53 -11.40
C ALA A 230 11.51 6.12 -10.38
N PHE A 231 11.08 6.32 -9.13
CA PHE A 231 11.97 6.73 -8.05
C PHE A 231 13.01 5.65 -7.72
N VAL A 232 12.62 4.38 -7.63
CA VAL A 232 13.55 3.27 -7.41
C VAL A 232 14.56 3.15 -8.55
N ASP A 233 14.10 3.21 -9.80
CA ASP A 233 14.96 3.08 -10.97
C ASP A 233 15.99 4.23 -11.05
N ALA A 234 15.67 5.40 -10.50
CA ALA A 234 16.62 6.51 -10.37
C ALA A 234 17.61 6.33 -9.20
N MET A 235 17.14 5.86 -8.04
CA MET A 235 17.96 5.75 -6.82
C MET A 235 18.87 4.52 -6.82
N TYR A 236 18.55 3.45 -7.53
CA TYR A 236 19.28 2.17 -7.48
C TYR A 236 19.84 1.78 -8.85
N GLN A 237 20.34 2.77 -9.61
CA GLN A 237 20.93 2.51 -10.93
C GLN A 237 22.15 1.57 -10.83
N GLY A 238 22.35 0.68 -11.80
CA GLY A 238 23.51 -0.22 -11.75
C GLY A 238 23.51 -1.25 -10.61
N ASN A 239 22.36 -1.52 -9.97
CA ASN A 239 22.19 -2.55 -8.93
C ASN A 239 23.11 -2.40 -7.71
N THR A 240 23.32 -1.17 -7.25
CA THR A 240 24.05 -0.93 -6.01
C THR A 240 23.20 -1.33 -4.78
N PRO A 241 23.85 -1.77 -3.68
CA PRO A 241 23.13 -2.12 -2.45
C PRO A 241 22.51 -0.91 -1.75
N ASP A 242 23.11 0.27 -1.89
CA ASP A 242 22.62 1.53 -1.32
C ASP A 242 22.15 2.49 -2.41
N PRO A 243 21.20 3.39 -2.09
CA PRO A 243 20.72 4.35 -3.06
C PRO A 243 21.77 5.40 -3.39
N HIS A 244 21.83 5.81 -4.65
CA HIS A 244 22.64 6.89 -5.16
C HIS A 244 21.90 7.67 -6.24
N ILE A 245 22.23 8.95 -6.38
CA ILE A 245 21.67 9.84 -7.39
C ILE A 245 22.79 10.52 -8.14
N ASN A 246 22.85 10.28 -9.44
CA ASN A 246 23.73 10.98 -10.36
C ASN A 246 23.06 12.29 -10.80
N TYR A 247 23.79 13.38 -10.76
CA TYR A 247 23.32 14.68 -11.22
C TYR A 247 24.50 15.53 -11.71
N THR A 248 24.22 16.59 -12.45
CA THR A 248 25.23 17.55 -12.86
C THR A 248 24.88 18.95 -12.39
N LEU A 249 25.90 19.72 -12.02
CA LEU A 249 25.79 21.14 -11.73
C LEU A 249 26.61 21.94 -12.74
N LYS A 250 25.96 22.86 -13.45
CA LYS A 250 26.60 23.83 -14.32
C LYS A 250 26.48 25.23 -13.71
N PRO A 251 27.59 25.83 -13.23
CA PRO A 251 27.60 27.21 -12.80
C PRO A 251 27.17 28.15 -13.93
N LEU A 252 26.32 29.12 -13.58
CA LEU A 252 25.92 30.21 -14.47
C LEU A 252 26.53 31.52 -13.96
N ALA A 253 26.73 32.47 -14.87
CA ALA A 253 27.24 33.79 -14.52
C ALA A 253 26.37 34.49 -13.45
N SER A 254 27.03 34.97 -12.40
CA SER A 254 26.46 35.71 -11.29
C SER A 254 27.17 37.06 -11.14
N GLU A 255 26.41 38.15 -11.20
CA GLU A 255 26.96 39.51 -11.11
C GLU A 255 27.60 39.78 -9.74
N GLY A 256 28.78 40.40 -9.73
CA GLY A 256 29.50 40.78 -8.49
C GLY A 256 30.26 39.64 -7.80
N ILE A 257 30.07 38.39 -8.20
CA ILE A 257 30.74 37.24 -7.60
C ILE A 257 32.11 37.01 -8.26
N LYS A 258 33.19 36.95 -7.48
CA LYS A 258 34.56 36.71 -7.97
C LYS A 258 34.99 35.25 -7.89
N ALA A 259 34.52 34.52 -6.89
CA ALA A 259 34.85 33.13 -6.67
C ALA A 259 33.72 32.42 -5.94
N VAL A 260 33.48 31.16 -6.26
CA VAL A 260 32.49 30.31 -5.60
C VAL A 260 33.10 28.95 -5.35
N LYS A 261 32.91 28.40 -4.15
CA LYS A 261 33.19 27.02 -3.76
C LYS A 261 31.88 26.39 -3.27
N ILE A 262 31.52 25.25 -3.86
CA ILE A 262 30.41 24.40 -3.43
C ILE A 262 30.99 23.03 -3.15
N GLU A 263 30.83 22.53 -1.94
CA GLU A 263 31.24 21.19 -1.52
C GLU A 263 29.99 20.41 -1.14
N LEU A 264 29.76 19.29 -1.85
CA LEU A 264 28.61 18.40 -1.68
C LEU A 264 29.14 16.99 -1.49
N ASP A 265 28.93 16.40 -0.32
CA ASP A 265 29.32 15.02 -0.01
C ASP A 265 30.81 14.73 -0.31
N GLY A 266 31.68 15.68 0.05
CA GLY A 266 33.12 15.64 -0.23
C GLY A 266 33.54 15.93 -1.67
N GLN A 267 32.59 16.20 -2.59
CA GLN A 267 32.87 16.60 -3.97
C GLN A 267 32.82 18.13 -4.12
N GLN A 268 33.91 18.72 -4.59
CA GLN A 268 34.05 20.17 -4.69
C GLN A 268 33.85 20.72 -6.13
N LEU A 269 33.02 21.73 -6.30
CA LEU A 269 32.90 22.56 -7.49
C LEU A 269 33.42 23.97 -7.18
N THR A 270 34.36 24.48 -7.97
CA THR A 270 34.93 25.83 -7.78
C THR A 270 35.05 26.56 -9.10
N TYR A 271 34.62 27.83 -9.14
CA TYR A 271 34.60 28.65 -10.35
C TYR A 271 34.68 30.15 -10.05
N ALA A 272 35.02 30.94 -11.07
CA ALA A 272 35.30 32.38 -10.96
C ALA A 272 34.08 33.26 -11.30
N GLY A 273 32.93 33.00 -10.68
CA GLY A 273 31.71 33.83 -10.77
C GLY A 273 30.98 33.91 -12.12
N GLY A 274 31.68 33.66 -13.23
CA GLY A 274 31.11 33.50 -14.57
C GLY A 274 30.61 32.08 -14.85
N ASP A 275 30.17 31.85 -16.09
CA ASP A 275 29.81 30.51 -16.55
C ASP A 275 30.98 29.53 -16.43
N ALA A 276 30.69 28.29 -16.06
CA ALA A 276 31.68 27.23 -16.01
C ALA A 276 31.14 25.92 -16.59
N PRO A 277 32.03 24.98 -16.99
CA PRO A 277 31.61 23.65 -17.44
C PRO A 277 30.76 22.92 -16.38
N ALA A 278 29.84 22.09 -16.86
CA ALA A 278 29.06 21.22 -15.99
C ALA A 278 29.98 20.20 -15.29
N LYS A 279 29.74 19.97 -14.00
CA LYS A 279 30.41 18.93 -13.21
C LYS A 279 29.41 17.85 -12.82
N ALA A 280 29.75 16.60 -13.13
CA ALA A 280 29.02 15.44 -12.64
C ALA A 280 29.33 15.20 -11.15
N LEU A 281 28.27 14.88 -10.41
CA LEU A 281 28.25 14.69 -8.98
C LEU A 281 27.36 13.50 -8.65
N VAL A 282 27.61 12.90 -7.48
CA VAL A 282 26.82 11.79 -6.99
C VAL A 282 26.47 11.99 -5.51
N TRP A 283 25.19 11.84 -5.15
CA TRP A 283 24.79 11.65 -3.75
C TRP A 283 24.72 10.13 -3.50
N GLN A 284 25.26 9.62 -2.40
CA GLN A 284 25.30 8.18 -2.10
C GLN A 284 24.96 7.93 -0.64
N GLY A 285 24.01 7.03 -0.35
CA GLY A 285 23.57 6.75 1.02
C GLY A 285 24.69 6.32 1.98
N SER A 286 25.73 5.65 1.50
CA SER A 286 26.90 5.22 2.28
C SER A 286 28.11 6.16 2.19
N GLY A 287 27.98 7.31 1.54
CA GLY A 287 29.05 8.29 1.36
C GLY A 287 29.21 9.28 2.51
N THR A 288 30.03 10.31 2.26
CA THR A 288 30.07 11.53 3.08
C THR A 288 28.76 12.30 2.92
N HIS A 289 28.29 12.94 3.99
CA HIS A 289 26.98 13.62 3.99
C HIS A 289 27.08 15.02 4.58
N GLU A 290 27.54 15.97 3.75
CA GLU A 290 27.65 17.37 4.15
C GLU A 290 27.53 18.31 2.95
N VAL A 291 27.13 19.53 3.23
CA VAL A 291 27.18 20.63 2.28
C VAL A 291 27.87 21.81 2.91
N ARG A 292 28.89 22.35 2.25
CA ARG A 292 29.53 23.62 2.61
C ARG A 292 29.63 24.51 1.37
N THR A 293 29.23 25.76 1.51
CA THR A 293 29.33 26.73 0.42
C THR A 293 30.04 28.00 0.85
N SER A 294 30.87 28.57 -0.04
CA SER A 294 31.44 29.89 0.13
C SER A 294 31.55 30.65 -1.20
N ALA A 295 31.30 31.95 -1.17
CA ALA A 295 31.37 32.84 -2.32
C ALA A 295 32.07 34.13 -1.93
N LYS A 296 32.88 34.68 -2.85
CA LYS A 296 33.55 35.97 -2.69
C LYS A 296 32.80 37.05 -3.47
N LEU A 297 32.22 38.00 -2.75
CA LEU A 297 31.61 39.21 -3.28
C LEU A 297 32.59 40.37 -3.03
N GLY A 298 33.34 40.78 -4.05
CA GLY A 298 34.48 41.68 -3.82
C GLY A 298 35.55 40.99 -2.97
N ASP A 299 35.85 41.54 -1.79
CA ASP A 299 36.79 40.96 -0.81
C ASP A 299 36.07 40.27 0.36
N LEU A 300 34.74 40.31 0.40
CA LEU A 300 33.92 39.69 1.43
C LEU A 300 33.65 38.22 1.06
N GLU A 301 33.94 37.31 1.98
CA GLU A 301 33.58 35.89 1.87
C GLU A 301 32.27 35.61 2.61
N LEU A 302 31.34 34.95 1.93
CA LEU A 302 29.98 34.69 2.37
C LEU A 302 29.67 33.21 2.22
N SER A 303 28.99 32.63 3.22
CA SER A 303 28.39 31.30 3.11
C SER A 303 26.88 31.43 2.97
N TRP A 304 26.27 30.62 2.11
CA TRP A 304 24.80 30.58 1.92
C TRP A 304 24.19 29.21 2.18
N GLY A 305 25.01 28.23 2.56
CA GLY A 305 24.61 26.85 2.77
C GLY A 305 25.64 26.10 3.58
N SER A 306 25.21 25.61 4.74
CA SER A 306 25.99 24.73 5.60
C SER A 306 25.03 23.72 6.21
N TYR A 307 25.13 22.46 5.77
CA TYR A 307 24.23 21.39 6.17
C TYR A 307 25.01 20.12 6.49
N ASP A 308 24.55 19.40 7.49
CA ASP A 308 25.11 18.15 7.96
C ASP A 308 24.04 17.05 7.94
N GLY A 309 24.50 15.80 7.84
CA GLY A 309 23.66 14.61 7.93
C GLY A 309 23.21 14.08 6.56
N LEU A 310 22.70 12.85 6.57
CA LEU A 310 22.39 12.00 5.40
C LEU A 310 21.73 12.74 4.22
N TRP A 311 20.87 13.71 4.53
CA TRP A 311 20.09 14.43 3.53
C TRP A 311 20.53 15.89 3.35
N ALA A 312 21.78 16.24 3.67
CA ALA A 312 22.33 17.59 3.57
C ALA A 312 22.17 18.18 2.15
N VAL A 313 22.46 17.39 1.11
CA VAL A 313 22.27 17.79 -0.30
C VAL A 313 20.81 18.10 -0.62
N TYR A 314 19.87 17.29 -0.15
CA TYR A 314 18.43 17.55 -0.31
C TYR A 314 18.03 18.86 0.40
N ARG A 315 18.58 19.13 1.60
CA ARG A 315 18.29 20.36 2.35
C ARG A 315 18.80 21.60 1.61
N PHE A 316 20.00 21.50 1.05
CA PHE A 316 20.63 22.57 0.28
C PHE A 316 19.79 22.94 -0.95
N PHE A 317 19.45 21.95 -1.79
CA PHE A 317 18.65 22.19 -2.99
C PHE A 317 17.22 22.64 -2.68
N ALA A 318 16.58 22.08 -1.65
CA ALA A 318 15.24 22.51 -1.23
C ALA A 318 15.19 23.94 -0.67
N ARG A 319 16.35 24.56 -0.42
CA ARG A 319 16.50 25.95 0.04
C ARG A 319 16.82 26.95 -1.05
N ALA A 320 16.87 26.54 -2.32
CA ALA A 320 16.93 27.49 -3.44
C ALA A 320 15.76 28.48 -3.35
N ASP A 321 16.05 29.76 -3.52
CA ASP A 321 15.05 30.83 -3.48
C ASP A 321 14.21 30.83 -4.77
N LYS A 322 14.82 30.44 -5.90
CA LYS A 322 14.09 30.13 -7.15
C LYS A 322 14.48 28.78 -7.71
N TRP A 323 13.50 28.16 -8.37
CA TRP A 323 13.63 26.90 -9.08
C TRP A 323 12.84 27.00 -10.39
N GLU A 324 13.54 27.19 -11.51
CA GLU A 324 12.94 27.45 -12.81
C GLU A 324 13.30 26.34 -13.81
N PRO A 325 12.35 25.78 -14.57
CA PRO A 325 12.68 24.78 -15.60
C PRO A 325 13.64 25.35 -16.64
N ALA A 326 14.65 24.58 -17.03
CA ALA A 326 15.67 24.98 -18.01
C ALA A 326 15.75 24.04 -19.23
N GLY A 327 14.67 23.31 -19.49
CA GLY A 327 14.55 22.33 -20.58
C GLY A 327 15.01 20.92 -20.18
N GLY A 328 14.39 19.89 -20.76
CA GLY A 328 14.69 18.49 -20.41
C GLY A 328 14.48 18.21 -18.92
N THR A 329 15.46 17.56 -18.28
CA THR A 329 15.52 17.33 -16.83
C THR A 329 16.28 18.43 -16.07
N ALA A 330 16.67 19.51 -16.75
CA ALA A 330 17.43 20.59 -16.15
C ALA A 330 16.54 21.65 -15.51
N SER A 331 16.99 22.23 -14.40
CA SER A 331 16.39 23.38 -13.73
C SER A 331 17.46 24.38 -13.35
N THR A 332 17.16 25.67 -13.48
CA THR A 332 17.98 26.76 -12.96
C THR A 332 17.58 27.02 -11.51
N LEU A 333 18.55 26.94 -10.61
CA LEU A 333 18.41 27.21 -9.19
C LEU A 333 19.14 28.50 -8.85
N GLU A 334 18.50 29.34 -8.05
CA GLU A 334 19.06 30.62 -7.60
C GLU A 334 18.98 30.71 -6.07
N TRP A 335 20.10 31.06 -5.43
CA TRP A 335 20.15 31.42 -4.01
C TRP A 335 20.56 32.88 -3.87
N PHE A 336 19.75 33.68 -3.17
CA PHE A 336 20.12 35.05 -2.84
C PHE A 336 21.07 35.05 -1.66
N VAL A 337 22.22 35.72 -1.84
CA VAL A 337 23.21 35.88 -0.79
C VAL A 337 22.74 36.99 0.15
N ARG A 338 22.62 36.66 1.44
CA ARG A 338 22.13 37.55 2.50
C ARG A 338 23.29 37.93 3.41
N ILE A 339 23.37 39.19 3.84
CA ILE A 339 24.45 39.73 4.70
C ILE A 339 23.83 40.28 5.99
N GLY A 340 24.31 39.82 7.16
CA GLY A 340 23.86 40.27 8.49
C GLY A 340 22.91 39.31 9.21
N SER A 341 22.59 39.60 10.48
CA SER A 341 21.72 38.79 11.35
C SER A 341 20.23 38.87 10.99
N ASP A 342 19.83 39.84 10.17
CA ASP A 342 18.48 39.95 9.60
C ASP A 342 18.45 39.39 8.17
N VAL A 343 17.93 38.17 8.05
CA VAL A 343 17.82 37.36 6.83
C VAL A 343 16.85 37.97 5.78
N ASN A 344 16.22 39.11 6.08
CA ASN A 344 15.09 39.67 5.33
C ASN A 344 15.33 41.04 4.69
N THR A 345 16.52 41.65 4.82
CA THR A 345 16.79 42.98 4.23
C THR A 345 17.70 42.85 3.02
N PRO A 346 17.19 43.09 1.78
CA PRO A 346 18.03 43.17 0.60
C PRO A 346 19.06 44.30 0.77
N ILE A 347 20.31 44.05 0.38
CA ILE A 347 21.28 45.12 0.16
C ILE A 347 20.72 45.98 -0.96
N THR A 348 20.62 47.29 -0.76
CA THR A 348 20.21 48.25 -1.80
C THR A 348 21.01 48.04 -3.08
N GLY A 349 20.35 47.57 -4.16
CA GLY A 349 20.95 47.10 -5.41
C GLY A 349 20.32 45.78 -5.90
N THR A 350 20.78 45.23 -7.04
CA THR A 350 20.52 43.83 -7.42
C THR A 350 21.08 42.93 -6.33
N THR A 351 20.23 42.18 -5.62
CA THR A 351 20.68 41.25 -4.58
C THR A 351 21.62 40.22 -5.21
N PRO A 352 22.90 40.13 -4.78
CA PRO A 352 23.82 39.15 -5.33
C PRO A 352 23.24 37.75 -5.18
N SER A 353 23.25 36.97 -6.25
CA SER A 353 22.72 35.62 -6.24
C SER A 353 23.68 34.63 -6.88
N ILE A 354 23.69 33.41 -6.36
CA ILE A 354 24.41 32.29 -6.94
C ILE A 354 23.44 31.51 -7.81
N LYS A 355 23.77 31.36 -9.09
CA LYS A 355 22.96 30.63 -10.08
C LYS A 355 23.69 29.38 -10.54
N VAL A 356 22.99 28.25 -10.50
CA VAL A 356 23.47 26.99 -11.09
C VAL A 356 22.34 26.34 -11.85
N GLN A 357 22.67 25.63 -12.93
CA GLN A 357 21.76 24.70 -13.57
C GLN A 357 22.01 23.30 -13.02
N LEU A 358 20.98 22.70 -12.43
CA LEU A 358 20.94 21.32 -11.97
C LEU A 358 20.30 20.46 -13.05
N ASP A 359 20.98 19.42 -13.51
CA ASP A 359 20.40 18.39 -14.37
C ASP A 359 20.45 17.03 -13.66
N MET A 360 19.28 16.39 -13.57
CA MET A 360 19.09 15.08 -12.94
C MET A 360 19.47 13.90 -13.84
N ALA A 361 20.05 14.15 -15.02
CA ALA A 361 20.56 13.11 -15.93
C ALA A 361 19.50 12.03 -16.28
N GLY A 362 18.27 12.45 -16.55
CA GLY A 362 17.15 11.56 -16.84
C GLY A 362 16.40 11.01 -15.62
N ALA A 363 16.89 11.25 -14.39
CA ALA A 363 16.16 10.92 -13.17
C ALA A 363 15.04 11.96 -12.89
N PRO A 364 13.99 11.58 -12.14
CA PRO A 364 13.02 12.53 -11.64
C PRO A 364 13.65 13.60 -10.73
N PRO A 365 13.00 14.76 -10.52
CA PRO A 365 13.55 15.88 -9.74
C PRO A 365 13.51 15.63 -8.23
N VAL A 366 14.22 14.60 -7.74
CA VAL A 366 14.18 14.14 -6.34
C VAL A 366 14.68 15.17 -5.34
N PHE A 367 15.52 16.12 -5.76
CA PHE A 367 15.97 17.24 -4.92
C PHE A 367 14.97 18.39 -4.84
N GLN A 368 13.96 18.41 -5.71
CA GLN A 368 12.95 19.46 -5.70
C GLN A 368 12.08 19.31 -4.45
N LYS A 369 11.92 20.41 -3.71
CA LYS A 369 11.11 20.44 -2.49
C LYS A 369 9.69 19.93 -2.78
N GLY A 370 9.27 18.92 -2.02
CA GLY A 370 7.93 18.34 -2.13
C GLY A 370 7.75 17.27 -3.20
N TYR A 371 8.75 17.00 -4.05
CA TYR A 371 8.68 15.88 -5.01
C TYR A 371 8.48 14.53 -4.28
N LEU A 372 9.32 14.24 -3.29
CA LEU A 372 9.24 12.99 -2.53
C LEU A 372 7.97 12.87 -1.68
N SER A 373 7.36 13.99 -1.30
CA SER A 373 6.07 14.00 -0.60
C SER A 373 4.92 13.46 -1.45
N GLN A 374 5.09 13.34 -2.76
CA GLN A 374 4.09 12.77 -3.68
C GLN A 374 4.12 11.24 -3.71
N LEU A 375 5.09 10.60 -3.05
CA LEU A 375 5.19 9.14 -2.91
C LEU A 375 4.19 8.57 -1.88
N THR A 376 3.05 9.23 -1.67
CA THR A 376 2.00 8.78 -0.74
C THR A 376 1.47 7.40 -1.14
N CYS A 377 1.44 6.49 -0.18
CA CYS A 377 0.97 5.12 -0.38
C CYS A 377 -0.53 5.07 -0.71
N VAL A 378 -0.91 4.19 -1.63
CA VAL A 378 -2.31 3.93 -1.99
C VAL A 378 -2.70 2.53 -1.53
N ALA A 379 -3.53 2.46 -0.49
CA ALA A 379 -3.99 1.19 0.08
C ALA A 379 -5.14 0.53 -0.70
N SER A 380 -5.87 1.30 -1.51
CA SER A 380 -6.94 0.80 -2.38
C SER A 380 -6.36 0.29 -3.69
N VAL A 381 -5.94 -0.97 -3.70
CA VAL A 381 -5.24 -1.62 -4.81
C VAL A 381 -6.21 -2.01 -5.92
N ALA A 382 -7.38 -2.54 -5.58
CA ALA A 382 -8.36 -3.06 -6.53
C ALA A 382 -9.78 -2.56 -6.28
N THR A 383 -10.55 -2.40 -7.35
CA THR A 383 -11.99 -2.09 -7.30
C THR A 383 -12.77 -3.30 -6.82
N GLN A 384 -13.78 -3.08 -5.99
CA GLN A 384 -14.67 -4.14 -5.50
C GLN A 384 -15.51 -4.76 -6.61
#